data_AF-A0A822FMQ2-F1
#
_entry.id   AF-A0A822FMQ2-F1
#
_cell.length_a   1.000
_cell.length_b   1.000
_cell.length_c   1.000
_cell.angle_alpha   90.00
_cell.angle_beta   90.00
_cell.angle_gamma   90.00
#
_symmetry.space_group_name_H-M   'P 1'
#
loop_
_entity.id
_entity.type
_entity.pdbx_description
1 polymer ?
#
loop_
_entity_poly.entity_id
_entity_poly.type
_entity_poly.pdbx_seq_one_letter_code
_entity_poly.pdbx_strand_id
1 'polypeptide(L)'
;PFPPETVFTDEIGRLKSYERQKPPFDIRNPYLAPVVGSRELFQNGCARSCLHLELDISNTRIKYEAGDHVAVFPSNDDSLVNRIGELLNVNLDKVISLVNV
;
A
#
# COMPACT_ATOMS: atom_id res chain seq x y z
N PRO A 1 -2.16 -20.70 17.74
CA PRO A 1 -1.93 -19.31 17.28
C PRO A 1 -0.86 -19.31 16.19
N PHE A 2 -1.07 -18.59 15.09
CA PHE A 2 -0.04 -18.44 14.07
C PHE A 2 1.15 -17.66 14.66
N PRO A 3 2.40 -18.10 14.43
CA PRO A 3 3.56 -17.32 14.83
C PRO A 3 3.57 -15.96 14.11
N PRO A 4 3.88 -14.83 14.79
CA PRO A 4 3.86 -13.50 14.17
C PRO A 4 4.71 -13.41 12.89
N GLU A 5 5.82 -14.13 12.83
CA GLU A 5 6.71 -14.18 11.67
C GLU A 5 6.10 -14.86 10.44
N THR A 6 4.95 -15.53 10.59
CA THR A 6 4.22 -16.20 9.51
C THR A 6 2.97 -15.44 9.05
N VAL A 7 2.68 -14.28 9.65
CA VAL A 7 1.48 -13.47 9.39
C VAL A 7 1.80 -12.34 8.42
N PHE A 8 1.02 -12.24 7.35
CA PHE A 8 1.09 -11.13 6.41
C PHE A 8 0.62 -9.83 7.05
N THR A 9 1.33 -8.76 6.74
CA THR A 9 1.06 -7.38 7.18
C THR A 9 1.14 -6.48 5.95
N ASP A 10 0.17 -6.65 5.06
CA ASP A 10 -0.05 -5.89 3.82
C ASP A 10 0.77 -6.30 2.59
N GLU A 11 1.78 -7.17 2.71
CA GLU A 11 2.61 -7.49 1.55
C GLU A 11 1.85 -8.24 0.46
N ILE A 12 2.05 -7.83 -0.80
CA ILE A 12 1.39 -8.44 -1.97
C ILE A 12 1.91 -9.83 -2.30
N GLY A 13 3.23 -10.02 -2.16
CA GLY A 13 3.91 -11.22 -2.63
C GLY A 13 4.56 -11.97 -1.48
N ARG A 14 5.86 -11.77 -1.33
CA ARG A 14 6.65 -12.48 -0.32
C ARG A 14 6.40 -11.88 1.06
N LEU A 15 6.19 -12.75 2.04
CA LEU A 15 6.11 -12.38 3.45
C LEU A 15 7.34 -11.57 3.89
N LYS A 16 7.13 -10.47 4.63
CA LYS A 16 8.16 -9.53 5.08
C LYS A 16 8.90 -8.79 3.97
N SER A 17 8.36 -8.77 2.73
CA SER A 17 8.96 -8.00 1.64
C SER A 17 8.90 -6.50 1.87
N TYR A 18 7.86 -5.99 2.53
CA TYR A 18 7.71 -4.58 2.85
C TYR A 18 8.72 -4.14 3.93
N GLU A 19 8.98 -5.00 4.93
CA GLU A 19 10.04 -4.76 5.92
C GLU A 19 11.46 -4.88 5.32
N ARG A 20 11.66 -5.80 4.37
CA ARG A 20 12.97 -6.10 3.76
C ARG A 20 12.95 -5.90 2.25
N GLN A 21 12.98 -4.64 1.86
CA GLN A 21 12.98 -4.21 0.46
C GLN A 21 14.31 -4.56 -0.24
N LYS A 22 14.23 -5.45 -1.23
CA LYS A 22 15.39 -5.84 -2.05
C LYS A 22 15.02 -5.80 -3.54
N PRO A 23 15.86 -5.19 -4.40
CA PRO A 23 15.61 -5.19 -5.84
C PRO A 23 15.76 -6.61 -6.43
N PRO A 24 15.14 -6.90 -7.59
CA PRO A 24 14.34 -5.97 -8.42
C PRO A 24 12.96 -5.66 -7.83
N PHE A 25 12.46 -4.45 -8.09
CA PHE A 25 11.11 -4.04 -7.73
C PHE A 25 10.19 -4.21 -8.94
N ASP A 26 9.08 -4.91 -8.73
CA ASP A 26 8.08 -5.24 -9.75
C ASP A 26 6.69 -5.32 -9.11
N ILE A 27 5.69 -5.81 -9.86
CA ILE A 27 4.31 -5.91 -9.36
C ILE A 27 4.15 -6.87 -8.16
N ARG A 28 5.03 -7.85 -7.98
CA ARG A 28 5.01 -8.82 -6.86
C ARG A 28 5.88 -8.39 -5.69
N ASN A 29 6.78 -7.44 -5.92
CA ASN A 29 7.66 -6.83 -4.93
C ASN A 29 7.71 -5.31 -5.16
N PRO A 30 6.63 -4.58 -4.84
CA PRO A 30 6.58 -3.14 -5.06
C PRO A 30 7.53 -2.41 -4.11
N TYR A 31 8.03 -1.26 -4.55
CA TYR A 31 8.86 -0.40 -3.73
C TYR A 31 8.02 0.50 -2.83
N LEU A 32 8.33 0.55 -1.54
CA LEU A 32 7.75 1.50 -0.60
C LEU A 32 8.42 2.87 -0.74
N ALA A 33 8.03 3.60 -1.77
CA ALA A 33 8.57 4.94 -2.07
C ALA A 33 8.08 5.98 -1.05
N PRO A 34 8.99 6.71 -0.37
CA PRO A 34 8.61 7.84 0.47
C PRO A 34 7.95 8.96 -0.36
N VAL A 35 6.90 9.57 0.19
CA VAL A 35 6.30 10.79 -0.38
C VAL A 35 7.11 11.98 0.14
N VAL A 36 7.91 12.60 -0.74
CA VAL A 36 8.77 13.75 -0.39
C VAL A 36 8.12 15.10 -0.66
N GLY A 37 7.08 15.12 -1.49
CA GLY A 37 6.32 16.30 -1.83
C GLY A 37 4.84 15.98 -1.96
N SER A 38 4.01 16.83 -1.37
CA SER A 38 2.55 16.76 -1.49
C SER A 38 1.99 18.17 -1.46
N ARG A 39 1.32 18.59 -2.55
CA ARG A 39 0.73 19.93 -2.64
C ARG A 39 -0.55 19.96 -3.46
N GLU A 40 -1.49 20.78 -3.01
CA GLU A 40 -2.74 21.04 -3.72
C GLU A 40 -2.45 21.89 -4.98
N LEU A 41 -3.02 21.48 -6.12
CA LEU A 41 -2.91 22.19 -7.39
C LEU A 41 -4.03 23.21 -7.59
N PHE A 42 -5.19 22.96 -6.98
CA PHE A 42 -6.32 23.87 -7.08
C PHE A 42 -6.22 24.99 -6.05
N GLN A 43 -6.86 26.12 -6.38
CA GLN A 43 -6.95 27.26 -5.46
C GLN A 43 -7.93 26.97 -4.32
N ASN A 44 -7.69 27.62 -3.19
CA ASN A 44 -8.55 27.57 -2.01
C ASN A 44 -9.99 27.96 -2.38
N GLY A 45 -10.96 27.12 -2.02
CA GLY A 45 -12.38 27.33 -2.32
C GLY A 45 -12.91 26.57 -3.54
N CYS A 46 -12.08 25.81 -4.24
CA CYS A 46 -12.56 24.85 -5.24
C CYS A 46 -13.30 23.68 -4.57
N ALA A 47 -14.41 23.21 -5.16
CA ALA A 47 -15.17 22.06 -4.66
C ALA A 47 -14.47 20.71 -4.86
N ARG A 48 -13.32 20.69 -5.55
CA ARG A 48 -12.51 19.50 -5.83
C ARG A 48 -11.11 19.69 -5.26
N SER A 49 -10.44 18.59 -4.99
CA SER A 49 -9.01 18.54 -4.68
C SER A 49 -8.26 17.83 -5.81
N CYS A 50 -7.10 18.36 -6.18
CA CYS A 50 -6.15 17.79 -7.11
C CYS A 50 -4.75 17.87 -6.51
N LEU A 51 -4.21 16.72 -6.14
CA LEU A 51 -2.94 16.62 -5.42
C LEU A 51 -1.79 16.32 -6.39
N HIS A 52 -0.70 17.06 -6.24
CA HIS A 52 0.60 16.72 -6.82
C HIS A 52 1.45 16.01 -5.78
N LEU A 53 1.91 14.80 -6.12
CA LEU A 53 2.73 13.95 -5.27
C LEU A 53 4.10 13.72 -5.91
N GLU A 54 5.13 13.71 -5.08
CA GLU A 54 6.50 13.37 -5.46
C GLU A 54 6.93 12.13 -4.68
N LEU A 55 7.22 11.04 -5.41
CA LEU A 55 7.65 9.77 -4.85
C LEU A 55 9.15 9.62 -5.02
N ASP A 56 9.88 9.50 -3.92
CA ASP A 56 11.32 9.28 -3.96
C ASP A 56 11.63 7.82 -4.31
N ILE A 57 12.26 7.63 -5.46
CA ILE A 57 12.77 6.34 -5.92
C ILE A 57 14.31 6.32 -5.98
N SER A 58 14.96 7.26 -5.28
CA SER A 58 16.42 7.29 -5.16
C SER A 58 16.94 5.99 -4.56
N ASN A 59 18.14 5.58 -4.97
CA ASN A 59 18.76 4.30 -4.57
C ASN A 59 17.94 3.04 -4.95
N THR A 60 16.82 3.19 -5.65
CA THR A 60 16.18 2.08 -6.35
C THR A 60 16.84 1.90 -7.71
N ARG A 61 16.74 0.70 -8.27
CA ARG A 61 17.16 0.43 -9.66
C ARG A 61 16.00 0.60 -10.66
N ILE A 62 14.93 1.29 -10.25
CA ILE A 62 13.76 1.54 -11.08
C ILE A 62 14.16 2.57 -12.15
N LYS A 63 13.76 2.31 -13.39
CA LYS A 63 13.94 3.21 -14.52
C LYS A 63 12.56 3.53 -15.09
N TYR A 64 12.36 4.76 -15.50
CA TYR A 64 11.13 5.21 -16.14
C TYR A 64 11.45 6.29 -17.17
N GLU A 65 10.58 6.47 -18.14
CA GLU A 65 10.58 7.57 -19.10
C GLU A 65 9.30 8.39 -18.99
N ALA A 66 9.33 9.62 -19.53
CA ALA A 66 8.16 10.48 -19.55
C ALA A 66 7.07 9.85 -20.45
N GLY A 67 5.92 9.54 -19.85
CA GLY A 67 4.82 8.80 -20.50
C GLY A 67 4.55 7.44 -19.87
N ASP A 68 5.52 6.88 -19.13
CA ASP A 68 5.32 5.66 -18.35
C ASP A 68 4.31 5.87 -17.21
N HIS A 69 3.72 4.77 -16.76
CA HIS A 69 2.69 4.78 -15.73
C HIS A 69 3.24 4.22 -14.43
N VAL A 70 2.85 4.84 -13.31
CA VAL A 70 3.14 4.34 -11.96
C VAL A 70 1.91 3.62 -11.42
N ALA A 71 2.11 2.40 -10.92
CA ALA A 71 1.08 1.65 -10.20
C ALA A 71 1.27 1.83 -8.70
N VAL A 72 0.16 1.98 -7.97
CA VAL A 72 0.14 2.10 -6.51
C VAL A 72 -0.80 1.06 -5.92
N PHE A 73 -0.44 0.52 -4.77
CA PHE A 73 -1.31 -0.35 -3.96
C PHE A 73 -1.88 0.48 -2.81
N PRO A 74 -3.15 0.93 -2.90
CA PRO A 74 -3.75 1.73 -1.84
C PRO A 74 -4.25 0.86 -0.69
N SER A 75 -4.37 1.48 0.49
CA SER A 75 -5.09 0.91 1.63
C SER A 75 -6.50 1.48 1.70
N ASN A 76 -7.45 0.65 2.14
CA ASN A 76 -8.81 1.12 2.41
C ASN A 76 -8.82 2.02 3.66
N ASP A 77 -9.89 2.80 3.81
CA ASP A 77 -10.11 3.60 5.02
C ASP A 77 -10.42 2.70 6.23
N ASP A 78 -9.67 2.89 7.32
CA ASP A 78 -9.79 2.08 8.53
C ASP A 78 -11.17 2.18 9.16
N SER A 79 -11.83 3.35 9.10
CA SER A 79 -13.16 3.52 9.68
C SER A 79 -14.20 2.67 8.95
N LEU A 80 -14.09 2.57 7.62
CA LEU A 80 -14.94 1.71 6.80
C LEU A 80 -14.69 0.22 7.11
N VAL A 81 -13.43 -0.20 7.19
CA VAL A 81 -13.07 -1.59 7.51
C VAL A 81 -13.60 -1.99 8.89
N ASN A 82 -13.38 -1.14 9.90
CA ASN A 82 -13.88 -1.36 11.26
C ASN A 82 -15.41 -1.43 11.29
N ARG A 83 -16.09 -0.56 10.54
CA ARG A 83 -17.55 -0.57 10.46
C ARG A 83 -18.10 -1.88 9.88
N ILE A 84 -17.45 -2.44 8.88
CA ILE A 84 -17.83 -3.75 8.34
C ILE A 84 -17.64 -4.85 9.40
N GLY A 85 -16.53 -4.82 10.14
CA GLY A 85 -16.28 -5.74 11.25
C GLY A 85 -17.35 -5.71 12.33
N GLU A 86 -17.77 -4.50 12.73
CA GLU A 86 -18.88 -4.28 13.67
C GLU A 86 -20.20 -4.86 13.17
N LEU A 87 -20.59 -4.54 11.92
CA LEU A 87 -21.85 -4.97 11.34
C LEU A 87 -21.94 -6.50 11.19
N LEU A 88 -20.82 -7.15 10.91
CA LEU A 88 -20.72 -8.61 10.80
C LEU A 88 -20.50 -9.29 12.16
N ASN A 89 -20.26 -8.52 13.23
CA ASN A 89 -19.92 -9.01 14.57
C ASN A 89 -18.76 -10.02 14.57
N VAL A 90 -17.67 -9.67 13.87
CA VAL A 90 -16.47 -10.50 13.74
C VAL A 90 -15.25 -9.83 14.35
N ASN A 91 -14.32 -10.64 14.88
CA ASN A 91 -13.01 -10.15 15.32
C ASN A 91 -12.07 -10.05 14.10
N LEU A 92 -11.74 -8.82 13.69
CA LEU A 92 -10.86 -8.54 12.54
C LEU A 92 -9.39 -8.92 12.79
N ASP A 93 -8.94 -8.98 14.05
CA ASP A 93 -7.57 -9.37 14.42
C ASP A 93 -7.36 -10.90 14.41
N LYS A 94 -8.42 -11.67 14.14
CA LYS A 94 -8.34 -13.12 14.08
C LYS A 94 -7.60 -13.56 12.81
N VAL A 95 -6.35 -13.97 12.98
CA VAL A 95 -5.54 -14.54 11.89
C VAL A 95 -6.15 -15.86 11.39
N ILE A 96 -6.40 -15.93 10.08
CA ILE A 96 -6.92 -17.11 9.39
C ILE A 96 -6.11 -17.40 8.11
N SER A 97 -6.24 -18.61 7.58
CA SER A 97 -5.79 -18.97 6.23
C SER A 97 -6.96 -19.60 5.47
N LEU A 98 -7.22 -19.12 4.26
CA LEU A 98 -8.22 -19.67 3.36
C LEU A 98 -7.50 -20.56 2.35
N VAL A 99 -7.60 -21.88 2.56
CA VAL A 99 -6.99 -22.89 1.67
C VAL A 99 -8.08 -23.39 0.73
N ASN A 100 -7.89 -23.20 -0.58
CA ASN A 100 -8.76 -23.82 -1.57
C ASN A 100 -8.43 -25.32 -1.63
N VAL A 101 -9.44 -26.16 -1.46
CA VAL A 101 -9.31 -27.62 -1.43
C VAL A 101 -9.63 -28.19 -2.81
#